data_AF-A0A2M7E0S0-F1
#
_entry.id   AF-A0A2M7E0S0-F1
#
_cell.length_a   1.000
_cell.length_b   1.000
_cell.length_c   1.000
_cell.angle_alpha   90.00
_cell.angle_beta   90.00
_cell.angle_gamma   90.00
#
_symmetry.space_group_name_H-M   'P 1'
#
loop_
_entity.id
_entity.type
_entity.pdbx_description
1 polymer ?
#
loop_
_entity_poly.entity_id
_entity_poly.type
_entity_poly.pdbx_seq_one_letter_code
_entity_poly.pdbx_strand_id
1 'polypeptide(L)'
;EAGVEPLDFWKKALENITPEVEVKSRRVGGATFQVPTEIRQDRKISISIKNLIEFARKRSGRSMSEKLSAEIISAYNSEGGAFKRKEDIHRMAEANKAFSHFRF
;
A
#
# COMPACT_ATOMS: atom_id res chain seq x y z
N GLU A 1 0.69 -12.51 -25.96
CA GLU A 1 0.65 -12.69 -24.49
C GLU A 1 1.87 -11.97 -23.92
N ALA A 2 1.70 -11.15 -22.89
CA ALA A 2 2.64 -10.10 -22.50
C ALA A 2 4.09 -10.61 -22.43
N GLY A 3 5.01 -9.99 -23.18
CA GLY A 3 6.43 -10.39 -23.28
C GLY A 3 7.27 -10.10 -22.03
N VAL A 4 6.65 -10.10 -20.85
CA VAL A 4 7.28 -9.88 -19.55
C VAL A 4 7.08 -11.14 -18.72
N GLU A 5 8.15 -11.62 -18.06
CA GLU A 5 8.08 -12.79 -17.20
C GLU A 5 6.99 -12.58 -16.12
N PRO A 6 6.10 -13.56 -15.87
CA PRO A 6 5.02 -13.41 -14.89
C PRO A 6 5.50 -13.02 -13.49
N LEU A 7 6.69 -13.47 -13.11
CA LEU A 7 7.32 -13.13 -11.84
C LEU A 7 7.70 -11.64 -11.77
N ASP A 8 8.27 -11.10 -12.84
CA ASP A 8 8.67 -9.70 -12.91
C ASP A 8 7.47 -8.76 -13.02
N PHE A 9 6.43 -9.21 -13.73
CA PHE A 9 5.13 -8.53 -13.74
C PHE A 9 4.58 -8.41 -12.31
N TRP A 10 4.60 -9.50 -11.54
CA TRP A 10 4.14 -9.51 -10.16
C TRP A 10 5.00 -8.64 -9.24
N LYS A 11 6.34 -8.70 -9.36
CA LYS A 11 7.25 -7.85 -8.58
C LYS A 11 6.98 -6.37 -8.82
N LYS A 12 6.83 -5.96 -10.07
CA LYS A 12 6.53 -4.56 -10.43
C LYS A 12 5.16 -4.12 -9.90
N ALA A 13 4.14 -4.99 -9.97
CA ALA A 13 2.85 -4.72 -9.37
C ALA A 13 2.96 -4.52 -7.84
N LEU A 14 3.79 -5.34 -7.17
CA LEU A 14 4.02 -5.24 -5.73
C LEU A 14 4.77 -3.95 -5.37
N GLU A 15 5.78 -3.55 -6.14
CA GLU A 15 6.50 -2.28 -5.98
C GLU A 15 5.54 -1.08 -6.11
N ASN A 16 4.67 -1.09 -7.11
CA ASN A 16 3.69 -0.02 -7.34
C ASN A 16 2.77 0.21 -6.14
N ILE A 17 2.35 -0.85 -5.45
CA ILE A 17 1.44 -0.76 -4.29
C ILE A 17 2.17 -0.63 -2.95
N THR A 18 3.51 -0.70 -2.95
CA THR A 18 4.30 -0.63 -1.71
C THR A 18 4.37 0.80 -1.18
N PRO A 19 3.87 1.08 0.04
CA PRO A 19 4.04 2.37 0.66
C PRO A 19 5.44 2.51 1.27
N GLU A 20 6.03 3.70 1.16
CA GLU A 20 7.30 4.01 1.82
C GLU A 20 7.12 4.56 3.23
N VAL A 21 6.00 5.24 3.46
CA VAL A 21 5.63 5.85 4.72
C VAL A 21 4.34 5.26 5.24
N GLU A 22 4.20 5.19 6.54
CA GLU A 22 2.95 4.92 7.24
C GLU A 22 2.62 6.08 8.17
N VAL A 23 1.36 6.19 8.56
CA VAL A 23 0.90 7.20 9.50
C VAL A 23 0.52 6.49 10.80
N LYS A 24 1.16 6.87 11.91
CA LYS A 24 0.91 6.32 13.24
C LYS A 24 0.28 7.35 14.16
N SER A 25 -0.74 6.95 14.90
CA SER A 25 -1.31 7.77 15.97
C SER A 25 -0.33 7.86 17.15
N ARG A 26 0.07 9.07 17.56
CA ARG A 26 0.88 9.33 18.75
C ARG A 26 0.20 10.39 19.61
N ARG A 27 0.22 10.20 20.95
CA ARG A 27 -0.32 11.18 21.89
C ARG A 27 0.79 12.08 22.42
N VAL A 28 0.64 13.40 22.26
CA VAL A 28 1.60 14.41 22.71
C VAL A 28 0.84 15.55 23.37
N GLY A 29 1.22 15.92 24.61
CA GLY A 29 0.62 17.06 25.30
C GLY A 29 -0.91 16.99 25.49
N GLY A 30 -1.48 15.78 25.57
CA GLY A 30 -2.92 15.57 25.76
C GLY A 30 -3.72 15.36 24.47
N ALA A 31 -3.21 15.79 23.31
CA ALA A 31 -3.83 15.60 21.99
C ALA A 31 -3.22 14.40 21.22
N THR A 32 -3.99 13.83 20.28
CA THR A 32 -3.54 12.71 19.42
C THR A 32 -3.22 13.24 18.02
N PHE A 33 -1.99 13.02 17.57
CA PHE A 33 -1.50 13.42 16.26
C PHE A 33 -1.26 12.21 15.37
N GLN A 34 -1.45 12.41 14.07
CA GLN A 34 -1.07 11.46 13.04
C GLN A 34 0.38 11.75 12.62
N VAL A 35 1.30 10.87 12.98
CA VAL A 35 2.74 11.06 12.77
C VAL A 35 3.20 10.20 11.60
N PRO A 36 3.65 10.81 10.48
CA PRO A 36 4.22 10.05 9.38
C PRO A 36 5.58 9.47 9.79
N THR A 37 5.74 8.17 9.55
CA THR A 37 6.94 7.40 9.90
C THR A 37 7.36 6.56 8.69
N GLU A 38 8.65 6.47 8.44
CA GLU A 38 9.19 5.60 7.39
C GLU A 38 9.03 4.12 7.77
N ILE A 39 8.60 3.31 6.80
CA ILE A 39 8.40 1.88 6.99
C ILE A 39 9.73 1.16 6.79
N ARG A 40 10.08 0.25 7.71
CA ARG A 40 11.24 -0.64 7.55
C ARG A 40 11.05 -1.61 6.36
N GLN A 41 12.14 -1.93 5.65
CA GLN A 41 12.09 -2.74 4.41
C GLN A 41 11.40 -4.11 4.58
N ASP A 42 11.69 -4.82 5.67
CA ASP A 42 11.07 -6.10 6.03
C ASP A 42 9.54 -5.99 6.11
N ARG A 43 9.05 -4.89 6.68
CA ARG A 43 7.62 -4.65 6.87
C ARG A 43 6.92 -4.10 5.62
N LYS A 44 7.63 -3.40 4.72
CA LYS A 44 7.07 -2.88 3.45
C LYS A 44 6.40 -4.00 2.67
N ILE A 45 7.12 -5.12 2.46
CA ILE A 45 6.62 -6.28 1.72
C ILE A 45 5.37 -6.87 2.39
N SER A 46 5.38 -7.07 3.72
CA SER A 46 4.24 -7.62 4.44
C SER A 46 2.99 -6.74 4.33
N ILE A 47 3.15 -5.43 4.41
CA ILE A 47 2.03 -4.47 4.26
C ILE A 47 1.46 -4.53 2.84
N SER A 48 2.33 -4.55 1.82
CA SER A 48 1.92 -4.60 0.42
C SER A 48 1.13 -5.86 0.10
N ILE A 49 1.62 -7.04 0.51
CA ILE A 49 0.93 -8.32 0.31
C ILE A 49 -0.40 -8.34 1.07
N LYS A 50 -0.42 -7.85 2.31
CA LYS A 50 -1.66 -7.79 3.11
C LYS A 50 -2.72 -6.93 2.43
N ASN A 51 -2.34 -5.74 1.95
CA ASN A 51 -3.24 -4.85 1.23
C ASN A 51 -3.72 -5.49 -0.08
N LEU A 52 -2.83 -6.11 -0.86
CA LEU A 52 -3.18 -6.79 -2.10
C LEU A 52 -4.25 -7.86 -1.87
N ILE A 53 -4.09 -8.71 -0.87
CA ILE A 53 -5.06 -9.77 -0.53
C ILE A 53 -6.38 -9.15 -0.04
N GLU A 54 -6.32 -8.10 0.78
CA GLU A 54 -7.51 -7.43 1.31
C GLU A 54 -8.36 -6.82 0.18
N PHE A 55 -7.73 -6.09 -0.75
CA PHE A 55 -8.45 -5.48 -1.87
C PHE A 55 -8.90 -6.50 -2.92
N ALA A 56 -8.11 -7.54 -3.17
CA ALA A 56 -8.54 -8.67 -4.01
C ALA A 56 -9.81 -9.33 -3.45
N ARG A 57 -9.91 -9.55 -2.12
CA ARG A 57 -11.11 -10.11 -1.49
C ARG A 57 -12.35 -9.23 -1.66
N LYS A 58 -12.17 -7.91 -1.68
CA LYS A 58 -13.26 -6.92 -1.87
C LYS A 58 -13.74 -6.81 -3.32
N ARG A 59 -12.97 -7.29 -4.31
CA ARG A 59 -13.40 -7.27 -5.71
C ARG A 59 -14.57 -8.23 -5.96
N SER A 60 -15.41 -7.86 -6.93
CA SER A 60 -16.39 -8.76 -7.54
C SER A 60 -15.68 -9.79 -8.43
N GLY A 61 -16.21 -11.01 -8.46
CA GLY A 61 -15.60 -12.14 -9.16
C GLY A 61 -16.02 -13.47 -8.54
N ARG A 62 -15.88 -14.58 -9.27
CA ARG A 62 -16.30 -15.91 -8.80
C ARG A 62 -15.25 -16.52 -7.88
N SER A 63 -14.02 -16.64 -8.36
CA SER A 63 -12.93 -17.28 -7.63
C SER A 63 -11.93 -16.28 -7.05
N MET A 64 -11.22 -16.66 -5.98
CA MET A 64 -10.15 -15.83 -5.42
C MET A 64 -8.97 -15.68 -6.38
N SER A 65 -8.70 -16.69 -7.21
CA SER A 65 -7.64 -16.64 -8.23
C SER A 65 -7.92 -15.56 -9.28
N GLU A 66 -9.14 -15.48 -9.81
CA GLU A 66 -9.55 -14.43 -10.76
C GLU A 66 -9.50 -13.04 -10.13
N LYS A 67 -9.96 -12.91 -8.87
CA LYS A 67 -9.93 -11.62 -8.16
C LYS A 67 -8.50 -11.15 -7.92
N LEU A 68 -7.62 -12.06 -7.53
CA LEU A 68 -6.23 -11.76 -7.25
C LEU A 68 -5.47 -11.40 -8.53
N SER A 69 -5.65 -12.15 -9.62
CA SER A 69 -5.04 -11.82 -10.90
C SER A 69 -5.51 -10.46 -11.41
N ALA A 70 -6.80 -10.16 -11.30
CA ALA A 70 -7.36 -8.85 -11.66
C ALA A 70 -6.76 -7.71 -10.83
N GLU A 71 -6.59 -7.89 -9.51
CA GLU A 71 -5.98 -6.86 -8.66
C GLU A 71 -4.48 -6.68 -8.97
N ILE A 72 -3.74 -7.76 -9.25
CA ILE A 72 -2.32 -7.68 -9.65
C ILE A 72 -2.18 -6.92 -10.98
N ILE A 73 -3.04 -7.19 -11.95
CA ILE A 73 -3.04 -6.49 -13.24
C ILE A 73 -3.37 -4.99 -13.04
N SER A 74 -4.38 -4.66 -12.22
CA SER A 74 -4.67 -3.27 -11.87
C SER A 74 -3.48 -2.60 -11.17
N ALA A 75 -2.86 -3.26 -10.19
CA ALA A 75 -1.70 -2.75 -9.47
C ALA A 75 -0.49 -2.50 -10.38
N TYR A 76 -0.26 -3.38 -11.37
CA TYR A 76 0.79 -3.19 -12.38
C TYR A 76 0.55 -1.91 -13.21
N ASN A 77 -0.71 -1.62 -13.54
CA ASN A 77 -1.11 -0.42 -14.26
C ASN A 77 -1.24 0.83 -13.37
N SER A 78 -0.82 0.76 -12.10
CA SER A 78 -0.99 1.86 -11.13
C SER A 78 -2.46 2.24 -10.89
N GLU A 79 -3.33 1.22 -10.86
CA GLU A 79 -4.76 1.36 -10.64
C GLU A 79 -5.24 0.36 -9.58
N GLY A 80 -6.52 0.44 -9.20
CA GLY A 80 -7.15 -0.50 -8.28
C GLY A 80 -7.13 -0.06 -6.82
N GLY A 81 -7.69 -0.91 -5.96
CA GLY A 81 -7.90 -0.60 -4.55
C GLY A 81 -6.60 -0.53 -3.78
N ALA A 82 -5.68 -1.47 -4.04
CA ALA A 82 -4.38 -1.52 -3.40
C ALA A 82 -3.50 -0.30 -3.74
N PHE A 83 -3.49 0.14 -5.00
CA PHE A 83 -2.74 1.32 -5.41
C PHE A 83 -3.32 2.61 -4.80
N LYS A 84 -4.65 2.79 -4.87
CA LYS A 84 -5.33 3.92 -4.24
C LYS A 84 -5.04 3.99 -2.73
N ARG A 85 -4.99 2.85 -2.03
CA ARG A 85 -4.64 2.80 -0.62
C ARG A 85 -3.24 3.34 -0.34
N LYS A 86 -2.25 3.02 -1.18
CA LYS A 86 -0.90 3.59 -1.08
C LYS A 86 -0.95 5.11 -1.26
N GLU A 87 -1.63 5.60 -2.28
CA GLU A 87 -1.75 7.04 -2.54
C GLU A 87 -2.41 7.79 -1.38
N ASP A 88 -3.50 7.25 -0.83
CA ASP A 88 -4.20 7.82 0.32
C ASP A 88 -3.29 7.91 1.55
N ILE A 89 -2.44 6.89 1.78
CA ILE A 89 -1.44 6.91 2.86
C ILE A 89 -0.40 8.00 2.62
N HIS A 90 0.11 8.14 1.40
CA HIS A 90 1.11 9.16 1.06
C HIS A 90 0.55 10.57 1.19
N ARG A 91 -0.67 10.81 0.68
CA ARG A 91 -1.38 12.07 0.84
C ARG A 91 -1.60 12.42 2.31
N MET A 92 -2.00 11.44 3.13
CA MET A 92 -2.18 11.63 4.57
C MET A 92 -0.85 11.93 5.27
N ALA A 93 0.23 11.26 4.88
CA ALA A 93 1.56 11.50 5.41
C ALA A 93 2.08 12.91 5.04
N GLU A 94 1.82 13.36 3.82
CA GLU A 94 2.19 14.70 3.34
C GLU A 94 1.42 15.80 4.09
N ALA A 95 0.10 15.64 4.24
CA ALA A 95 -0.73 16.56 5.01
C ALA A 95 -0.28 16.71 6.47
N ASN A 96 0.30 15.65 7.04
CA ASN A 96 0.79 15.63 8.42
C ASN A 96 2.33 15.72 8.53
N LYS A 97 3.02 16.11 7.45
CA LYS A 97 4.50 16.18 7.40
C LYS A 97 5.07 17.07 8.51
N ALA A 98 4.34 18.10 8.91
CA ALA A 98 4.71 18.99 10.01
C ALA A 98 4.92 18.24 11.33
N PHE A 99 4.19 17.14 11.59
CA PHE A 99 4.27 16.35 12.83
C PHE A 99 5.33 15.25 12.81
N SER A 100 6.11 15.12 11.73
CA SER A 100 7.16 14.09 11.57
C SER A 100 8.23 14.13 12.67
N HIS A 101 8.46 15.29 13.29
CA HIS A 101 9.41 15.45 14.40
C HIS A 101 8.98 14.70 15.67
N PHE A 102 7.68 14.41 15.85
CA PHE A 102 7.19 13.60 16.96
C PHE A 102 7.41 12.09 16.75
N ARG A 103 8.15 11.66 15.72
CA ARG A 103 8.41 10.22 15.48
C ARG A 103 9.35 9.58 16.50
N PHE A 104 10.16 10.38 17.18
CA PHE A 104 11.12 9.94 18.20
C PHE A 104 10.45 9.93 19.56
#